data_AF-A0A317X188-F1
#
_entry.id   AF-A0A317X188-F1
#
_cell.length_a   1.000
_cell.length_b   1.000
_cell.length_c   1.000
_cell.angle_alpha   90.00
_cell.angle_beta   90.00
_cell.angle_gamma   90.00
#
_symmetry.space_group_name_H-M   'P 1'
#
loop_
_entity.id
_entity.type
_entity.pdbx_description
1 polymer ?
#
loop_
_entity_poly.entity_id
_entity_poly.type
_entity_poly.pdbx_seq_one_letter_code
_entity_poly.pdbx_strand_id
1 'polypeptide(L)'
;MPTQSTRIQRAAPAKASRLFCMHCPRTVNTHFDPGEGVAFDIGCYHDARASVLCRLCSDKNKTCTPACTGMLGNAFDLAAILKWQQDIIESDIWNGDVKRTILKETHDLAIAFDCAESAHAREHGLKGTRKAVRSNHHLGVPFEVHGYMASGLFGHSIGF
;
A
#
# COMPACT_ATOMS: atom_id res chain seq x y z
N MET A 1 -49.30 -5.38 -16.67
CA MET A 1 -48.21 -6.39 -16.66
C MET A 1 -47.12 -5.88 -15.72
N PRO A 2 -46.72 -6.63 -14.68
CA PRO A 2 -45.64 -6.18 -13.80
C PRO A 2 -44.30 -6.28 -14.54
N THR A 3 -43.62 -5.15 -14.65
CA THR A 3 -42.26 -5.05 -15.22
C THR A 3 -41.32 -5.83 -14.32
N GLN A 4 -40.84 -6.99 -14.77
CA GLN A 4 -39.81 -7.73 -14.04
C GLN A 4 -38.55 -6.86 -13.93
N SER A 5 -38.29 -6.37 -12.72
CA SER A 5 -37.01 -5.78 -12.37
C SER A 5 -35.97 -6.90 -12.39
N THR A 6 -35.29 -7.07 -13.53
CA THR A 6 -34.09 -7.90 -13.60
C THR A 6 -33.05 -7.25 -12.71
N ARG A 7 -32.97 -7.71 -11.45
CA ARG A 7 -31.87 -7.37 -10.56
C ARG A 7 -30.61 -7.92 -11.19
N ILE A 8 -29.91 -7.08 -11.93
CA ILE A 8 -28.66 -7.43 -12.61
C ILE A 8 -27.74 -8.06 -11.57
N GLN A 9 -27.36 -9.32 -11.80
CA GLN A 9 -26.47 -10.06 -10.92
C GLN A 9 -25.19 -9.24 -10.75
N ARG A 10 -24.80 -9.04 -9.49
CA ARG A 10 -23.55 -8.36 -9.18
C ARG A 10 -22.43 -9.29 -9.61
N ALA A 11 -21.59 -8.85 -10.54
CA ALA A 11 -20.35 -9.55 -10.86
C ALA A 11 -19.54 -9.74 -9.58
N ALA A 12 -18.85 -10.87 -9.46
CA ALA A 12 -18.01 -11.16 -8.30
C ALA A 12 -16.98 -10.03 -8.10
N PRO A 13 -16.66 -9.67 -6.84
CA PRO A 13 -15.61 -8.69 -6.55
C PRO A 13 -14.29 -9.11 -7.20
N ALA A 14 -13.61 -8.17 -7.86
CA ALA A 14 -12.33 -8.41 -8.51
C ALA A 14 -11.18 -8.02 -7.56
N LYS A 15 -10.22 -8.92 -7.36
CA LYS A 15 -9.01 -8.62 -6.57
C LYS A 15 -8.09 -7.70 -7.37
N ALA A 16 -7.67 -6.57 -6.77
CA ALA A 16 -6.67 -5.70 -7.35
C ALA A 16 -5.29 -6.34 -7.19
N SER A 17 -4.72 -6.81 -8.29
CA SER A 17 -3.36 -7.38 -8.28
C SER A 17 -2.27 -6.31 -8.25
N ARG A 18 -2.53 -5.08 -8.72
CA ARG A 18 -1.49 -4.06 -8.95
C ARG A 18 -1.87 -2.65 -8.51
N LEU A 19 -3.16 -2.31 -8.59
CA LEU A 19 -3.68 -0.98 -8.27
C LEU A 19 -4.48 -1.02 -6.96
N PHE A 20 -3.87 -1.56 -5.91
CA PHE A 20 -4.51 -1.60 -4.60
C PHE A 20 -4.54 -0.20 -3.95
N CYS A 21 -5.57 0.06 -3.17
CA CYS A 21 -5.68 1.25 -2.34
C CYS A 21 -4.76 1.12 -1.11
N MET A 22 -4.04 2.18 -0.74
CA MET A 22 -3.15 2.23 0.43
C MET A 22 -3.86 2.02 1.77
N HIS A 23 -5.19 2.14 1.85
CA HIS A 23 -5.93 1.77 3.06
C HIS A 23 -5.96 0.26 3.33
N CYS A 24 -5.89 -0.56 2.27
CA CYS A 24 -5.90 -2.02 2.36
C CYS A 24 -4.62 -2.57 3.01
N PRO A 25 -3.41 -2.34 2.46
CA PRO A 25 -2.18 -2.87 3.06
C PRO A 25 -1.97 -2.32 4.48
N ARG A 26 -2.35 -1.05 4.75
CA ARG A 26 -2.31 -0.49 6.11
C ARG A 26 -3.19 -1.25 7.11
N THR A 27 -4.38 -1.68 6.69
CA THR A 27 -5.28 -2.46 7.56
C THR A 27 -4.76 -3.88 7.74
N VAL A 28 -4.17 -4.49 6.70
CA VAL A 28 -3.58 -5.82 6.81
C VAL A 28 -2.33 -5.78 7.70
N ASN A 29 -1.45 -4.79 7.53
CA ASN A 29 -0.24 -4.62 8.34
C ASN A 29 -0.54 -4.58 9.84
N THR A 30 -1.68 -4.03 10.26
CA THR A 30 -2.07 -3.96 11.68
C THR A 30 -2.61 -5.26 12.27
N HIS A 31 -3.02 -6.21 11.42
CA HIS A 31 -3.69 -7.44 11.84
C HIS A 31 -2.96 -8.71 11.41
N PHE A 32 -1.94 -8.60 10.56
CA PHE A 32 -1.20 -9.74 10.05
C PHE A 32 -0.31 -10.34 11.14
N ASP A 33 -0.42 -11.66 11.32
CA ASP A 33 0.47 -12.46 12.16
C ASP A 33 1.18 -13.52 11.29
N PRO A 34 2.50 -13.43 11.10
CA PRO A 34 3.25 -14.46 10.36
C PRO A 34 3.22 -15.84 11.04
N GLY A 35 2.84 -15.92 12.32
CA GLY A 35 2.66 -17.15 13.06
C GLY A 35 1.52 -18.04 12.57
N GLU A 36 0.48 -17.46 11.95
CA GLU A 36 -0.69 -18.19 11.44
C GLU A 36 -0.37 -19.04 10.20
N GLY A 37 0.78 -18.83 9.55
CA GLY A 37 1.16 -19.58 8.35
C GLY A 37 0.36 -19.22 7.10
N VAL A 38 -0.45 -18.15 7.15
CA VAL A 38 -1.25 -17.65 6.03
C VAL A 38 -0.43 -16.63 5.23
N ALA A 39 -0.50 -16.71 3.90
CA ALA A 39 0.16 -15.76 3.01
C ALA A 39 -0.31 -14.32 3.26
N PHE A 40 0.60 -13.36 3.08
CA PHE A 40 0.26 -11.96 3.22
C PHE A 40 -0.60 -11.51 2.03
N ASP A 41 -1.89 -11.27 2.27
CA ASP A 41 -2.81 -10.77 1.26
C ASP A 41 -3.24 -9.34 1.58
N ILE A 42 -2.93 -8.39 0.68
CA ILE A 42 -3.42 -7.00 0.76
C ILE A 42 -4.96 -6.95 0.80
N GLY A 43 -5.65 -7.93 0.20
CA GLY A 43 -7.10 -8.05 0.32
C GLY A 43 -7.88 -6.89 -0.31
N CYS A 44 -7.32 -6.21 -1.31
CA CYS A 44 -7.99 -5.10 -1.97
C CYS A 44 -8.93 -5.59 -3.08
N TYR A 45 -10.23 -5.64 -2.82
CA TYR A 45 -11.24 -6.05 -3.78
C TYR A 45 -12.05 -4.85 -4.29
N HIS A 46 -12.22 -4.72 -5.61
CA HIS A 46 -13.09 -3.73 -6.24
C HIS A 46 -14.40 -4.39 -6.70
N ASP A 47 -15.51 -3.68 -6.47
CA ASP A 47 -16.79 -4.10 -7.02
C ASP A 47 -16.85 -3.70 -8.50
N ALA A 48 -16.81 -4.70 -9.38
CA ALA A 48 -16.64 -4.55 -10.83
C ALA A 48 -17.70 -3.71 -11.56
N ARG A 49 -18.74 -3.24 -10.87
CA ARG A 49 -19.94 -2.68 -11.50
C ARG A 49 -20.19 -1.19 -11.24
N ALA A 50 -19.63 -0.59 -10.19
CA ALA A 50 -20.04 0.78 -9.84
C ALA A 50 -19.07 1.58 -8.94
N SER A 51 -18.06 0.94 -8.34
CA SER A 51 -17.28 1.60 -7.29
C SER A 51 -15.85 1.86 -7.72
N VAL A 52 -15.49 3.15 -7.80
CA VAL A 52 -14.09 3.60 -7.78
C VAL A 52 -13.40 3.13 -6.48
N LEU A 53 -14.19 2.80 -5.45
CA LEU A 53 -13.69 2.37 -4.15
C LEU A 53 -13.56 0.86 -4.06
N CYS A 54 -12.49 0.41 -3.41
CA CYS A 54 -12.40 -0.96 -2.92
C CYS A 54 -13.42 -1.19 -1.79
N ARG A 55 -13.75 -2.45 -1.54
CA ARG A 55 -14.74 -2.87 -0.54
C ARG A 55 -14.45 -2.29 0.85
N LEU A 56 -13.20 -2.36 1.30
CA LEU A 56 -12.78 -1.80 2.59
C LEU A 56 -13.05 -0.29 2.70
N CYS A 57 -12.80 0.46 1.64
CA CYS A 57 -13.01 1.91 1.62
C CYS A 57 -14.50 2.24 1.49
N SER A 58 -15.24 1.47 0.70
CA SER A 58 -16.70 1.57 0.62
C SER A 58 -17.36 1.34 1.98
N ASP A 59 -17.00 0.26 2.68
CA ASP A 59 -17.55 -0.10 3.99
C ASP A 59 -17.25 0.98 5.05
N LYS A 60 -16.09 1.63 4.95
CA LYS A 60 -15.68 2.73 5.85
C LYS A 60 -16.17 4.12 5.39
N ASN A 61 -16.91 4.23 4.29
CA ASN A 61 -17.30 5.49 3.66
C ASN A 61 -16.11 6.45 3.44
N LYS A 62 -14.99 5.91 2.94
CA LYS A 62 -13.74 6.64 2.67
C LYS A 62 -13.39 6.57 1.19
N THR A 63 -12.75 7.61 0.66
CA THR A 63 -12.17 7.57 -0.67
C THR A 63 -10.96 6.64 -0.70
N CYS A 64 -10.79 5.89 -1.78
CA CYS A 64 -9.56 5.13 -2.01
C CYS A 64 -8.40 6.08 -2.28
N THR A 65 -7.26 5.79 -1.65
CA THR A 65 -6.01 6.49 -1.89
C THR A 65 -5.09 5.53 -2.64
N PRO A 66 -4.83 5.72 -3.94
CA PRO A 66 -3.83 4.91 -4.64
C PRO A 66 -2.43 5.21 -4.10
N ALA A 67 -1.46 4.34 -4.39
CA ALA A 67 -0.06 4.67 -4.19
C ALA A 67 0.32 5.91 -5.03
N CYS A 68 1.26 6.72 -4.54
CA CYS A 68 1.78 7.85 -5.30
C CYS A 68 2.31 7.41 -6.68
N THR A 69 2.08 8.20 -7.73
CA THR A 69 2.46 7.86 -9.11
C THR A 69 3.94 7.51 -9.24
N GLY A 70 4.82 8.22 -8.53
CA GLY A 70 6.27 7.96 -8.51
C GLY A 70 6.68 6.64 -7.85
N MET A 71 5.77 5.98 -7.12
CA MET A 71 5.99 4.73 -6.38
C MET A 71 5.25 3.54 -7.01
N LEU A 72 4.64 3.69 -8.18
CA LEU A 72 3.87 2.62 -8.83
C LEU A 72 4.74 1.42 -9.21
N GLY A 73 6.02 1.64 -9.58
CA GLY A 73 6.98 0.56 -9.82
C GLY A 73 7.16 -0.29 -8.56
N ASN A 74 7.45 0.34 -7.42
CA ASN A 74 7.59 -0.34 -6.14
C ASN A 74 6.31 -1.07 -5.72
N ALA A 75 5.13 -0.51 -6.02
CA ALA A 75 3.85 -1.17 -5.75
C ALA A 75 3.68 -2.44 -6.60
N PHE A 76 4.12 -2.43 -7.86
CA PHE A 76 4.11 -3.60 -8.72
C PHE A 76 5.12 -4.67 -8.28
N ASP A 77 6.31 -4.24 -7.84
CA ASP A 77 7.32 -5.15 -7.31
C ASP A 77 6.79 -5.84 -6.04
N LEU A 78 6.20 -5.08 -5.12
CA LEU A 78 5.55 -5.65 -3.93
C LEU A 78 4.48 -6.65 -4.33
N ALA A 79 3.58 -6.30 -5.26
CA ALA A 79 2.55 -7.22 -5.72
C ALA A 79 3.10 -8.51 -6.35
N ALA A 80 4.21 -8.42 -7.10
CA ALA A 80 4.87 -9.59 -7.66
C ALA A 80 5.48 -10.49 -6.57
N ILE A 81 6.11 -9.88 -5.55
CA ILE A 81 6.64 -10.60 -4.39
C ILE A 81 5.52 -11.30 -3.61
N LEU A 82 4.36 -10.64 -3.41
CA LEU A 82 3.21 -11.27 -2.74
C LEU A 82 2.65 -12.45 -3.53
N LYS A 83 2.64 -12.36 -4.87
CA LYS A 83 2.25 -13.49 -5.71
C LYS A 83 3.24 -14.66 -5.56
N TRP A 84 4.54 -14.37 -5.63
CA TRP A 84 5.58 -15.39 -5.42
C TRP A 84 5.48 -16.02 -4.03
N GLN A 85 5.26 -15.21 -2.99
CA GLN A 85 5.03 -15.71 -1.63
C GLN A 85 3.87 -16.71 -1.59
N GLN A 86 2.72 -16.39 -2.20
CA GLN A 86 1.58 -17.30 -2.26
C GLN A 86 1.99 -18.68 -2.82
N ASP A 87 2.72 -18.69 -3.94
CA ASP A 87 3.19 -19.92 -4.58
C ASP A 87 4.10 -20.73 -3.64
N ILE A 88 4.94 -20.07 -2.84
CA ILE A 88 5.81 -20.73 -1.84
C ILE A 88 5.01 -21.29 -0.67
N ILE A 89 4.01 -20.57 -0.16
CA ILE A 89 3.19 -20.99 0.98
C ILE A 89 2.33 -22.21 0.61
N GLU A 90 1.81 -22.27 -0.61
CA GLU A 90 1.03 -23.40 -1.12
C GLU A 90 1.87 -24.64 -1.44
N SER A 91 3.16 -24.47 -1.73
CA SER A 91 4.07 -25.58 -2.05
C SER A 91 4.41 -26.45 -0.83
N ASP A 92 4.41 -27.76 -0.98
CA ASP A 92 4.80 -28.76 0.03
C ASP A 92 6.32 -28.98 0.15
N ILE A 93 7.10 -28.43 -0.79
CA ILE A 93 8.56 -28.58 -0.87
C ILE A 93 9.27 -27.81 0.26
N TRP A 94 8.70 -26.67 0.67
CA TRP A 94 9.31 -25.79 1.65
C TRP A 94 8.89 -26.15 3.07
N ASN A 95 9.87 -26.28 3.97
CA ASN A 95 9.59 -26.52 5.38
C ASN A 95 8.92 -25.29 6.05
N GLY A 96 8.31 -25.53 7.21
CA GLY A 96 7.56 -24.51 7.93
C GLY A 96 8.39 -23.31 8.38
N ASP A 97 9.67 -23.50 8.70
CA ASP A 97 10.55 -22.43 9.18
C ASP A 97 10.93 -21.46 8.06
N VAL A 98 11.18 -21.98 6.86
CA VAL A 98 11.41 -21.16 5.66
C VAL A 98 10.15 -20.37 5.31
N LYS A 99 8.97 -21.02 5.32
CA LYS A 99 7.69 -20.33 5.08
C LYS A 99 7.47 -19.20 6.09
N ARG A 100 7.66 -19.47 7.39
CA ARG A 100 7.50 -18.48 8.46
C ARG A 100 8.45 -17.29 8.29
N THR A 101 9.71 -17.56 7.93
CA THR A 101 10.69 -16.51 7.62
C THR A 101 10.22 -15.65 6.46
N ILE A 102 9.78 -16.26 5.35
CA ILE A 102 9.27 -15.53 4.18
C ILE A 102 8.04 -14.69 4.54
N LEU A 103 7.10 -15.23 5.34
CA LEU A 103 5.92 -14.47 5.80
C LEU A 103 6.34 -13.22 6.58
N LYS A 104 7.29 -13.36 7.51
CA LYS A 104 7.80 -12.24 8.31
C LYS A 104 8.48 -11.18 7.45
N GLU A 105 9.44 -11.58 6.61
CA GLU A 105 10.17 -10.63 5.76
C GLU A 105 9.26 -9.92 4.75
N THR A 106 8.23 -10.61 4.25
CA THR A 106 7.24 -10.00 3.35
C THR A 106 6.36 -8.98 4.07
N HIS A 107 5.98 -9.24 5.32
CA HIS A 107 5.26 -8.29 6.15
C HIS A 107 6.12 -7.06 6.48
N ASP A 108 7.38 -7.27 6.86
CA ASP A 108 8.33 -6.18 7.11
C ASP A 108 8.54 -5.33 5.83
N LEU A 109 8.62 -5.96 4.66
CA LEU A 109 8.66 -5.28 3.37
C LEU A 109 7.39 -4.45 3.10
N ALA A 110 6.20 -4.99 3.39
CA ALA A 110 4.94 -4.27 3.22
C ALA A 110 4.83 -3.05 4.16
N ILE A 111 5.38 -3.14 5.38
CA ILE A 111 5.51 -2.01 6.31
C ILE A 111 6.49 -0.97 5.75
N ALA A 112 7.68 -1.40 5.30
CA ALA A 112 8.68 -0.52 4.73
C ALA A 112 8.15 0.23 3.49
N PHE A 113 7.39 -0.45 2.64
CA PHE A 113 6.71 0.17 1.49
C PHE A 113 5.71 1.26 1.92
N ASP A 114 4.86 1.01 2.93
CA ASP A 114 3.92 2.03 3.43
C ASP A 114 4.64 3.25 4.01
N CYS A 115 5.73 3.03 4.75
CA CYS A 115 6.60 4.09 5.26
C CYS A 115 7.21 4.91 4.12
N ALA A 116 7.75 4.27 3.08
CA ALA A 116 8.34 4.91 1.91
C ALA A 116 7.30 5.70 1.10
N GLU A 117 6.12 5.13 0.84
CA GLU A 117 5.01 5.82 0.18
C GLU A 117 4.59 7.06 0.96
N SER A 118 4.50 6.93 2.29
CA SER A 118 4.14 8.05 3.16
C SER A 118 5.21 9.15 3.18
N ALA A 119 6.49 8.80 3.16
CA ALA A 119 7.59 9.75 3.05
C ALA A 119 7.57 10.49 1.71
N HIS A 120 7.50 9.76 0.61
CA HIS A 120 7.41 10.31 -0.74
C HIS A 120 6.21 11.26 -0.90
N ALA A 121 5.04 10.87 -0.39
CA ALA A 121 3.84 11.70 -0.44
C ALA A 121 3.99 13.02 0.34
N ARG A 122 4.76 13.03 1.43
CA ARG A 122 5.04 14.24 2.21
C ARG A 122 6.05 15.14 1.51
N GLU A 123 7.13 14.56 0.99
CA GLU A 123 8.20 15.28 0.29
C GLU A 123 7.67 16.03 -0.94
N HIS A 124 6.75 15.42 -1.69
CA HIS A 124 6.15 16.02 -2.87
C HIS A 124 4.84 16.77 -2.59
N GLY A 125 4.48 17.02 -1.33
CA GLY A 125 3.29 17.79 -0.96
C GLY A 125 1.95 17.17 -1.39
N LEU A 126 1.93 15.88 -1.73
CA LEU A 126 0.73 15.16 -2.17
C LEU A 126 -0.26 14.93 -1.01
N LYS A 127 0.23 14.94 0.23
CA LYS A 127 -0.56 14.88 1.46
C LYS A 127 -0.50 16.23 2.21
N GLY A 128 -0.88 17.32 1.52
CA GLY A 128 -1.02 18.63 2.15
C GLY A 128 -2.32 18.74 2.98
N THR A 129 -2.23 19.26 4.21
CA THR A 129 -3.43 19.79 4.89
C THR A 129 -3.86 21.04 4.13
N ARG A 130 -5.15 21.16 3.77
CA ARG A 130 -5.71 22.30 3.00
C ARG A 130 -5.56 23.68 3.65
N LYS A 131 -4.77 23.83 4.72
CA LYS A 131 -4.60 25.05 5.50
C LYS A 131 -3.41 25.92 5.10
N ALA A 132 -2.55 25.49 4.17
CA ALA A 132 -1.32 26.22 3.85
C ALA A 132 -1.36 27.12 2.59
N VAL A 133 -2.51 27.29 1.91
CA VAL A 133 -2.59 28.07 0.64
C VAL A 133 -3.45 29.32 0.78
N ARG A 134 -3.24 30.14 1.82
CA ARG A 134 -3.93 31.46 1.88
C ARG A 134 -3.15 32.65 2.44
N SER A 135 -1.83 32.58 2.59
CA SER A 135 -1.08 33.71 3.15
C SER A 135 0.31 33.89 2.55
N ASN A 136 0.46 33.87 1.23
CA ASN A 136 1.71 34.32 0.59
C ASN A 136 1.51 35.00 -0.77
N HIS A 137 0.44 35.80 -0.91
CA HIS A 137 0.26 36.68 -2.08
C HIS A 137 0.65 38.15 -1.81
N HIS A 138 1.43 38.43 -0.76
CA HIS A 138 1.76 39.83 -0.44
C HIS A 138 3.21 40.19 -0.11
N LEU A 139 4.17 39.26 -0.18
CA LEU A 139 5.58 39.64 -0.10
C LEU A 139 6.37 38.86 -1.13
N GLY A 140 6.83 39.57 -2.16
CA GLY A 140 7.71 39.04 -3.21
C GLY A 140 9.10 38.75 -2.64
N VAL A 141 9.25 37.58 -2.02
CA VAL A 141 10.56 37.06 -1.61
C VAL A 141 10.83 35.79 -2.43
N PRO A 142 11.94 35.74 -3.21
CA PRO A 142 12.31 34.54 -3.95
C PRO A 142 12.62 33.40 -2.98
N PHE A 143 12.05 32.23 -3.28
CA PHE A 143 12.26 30.99 -2.54
C PHE A 143 13.62 30.41 -2.95
N GLU A 144 14.68 30.72 -2.20
CA GLU A 144 15.95 29.99 -2.28
C GLU A 144 15.79 28.61 -1.65
N VAL A 145 15.91 27.58 -2.49
CA VAL A 145 15.95 26.18 -2.06
C VAL A 145 17.33 25.90 -1.46
N HIS A 146 17.48 26.06 -0.15
CA HIS A 146 18.66 25.54 0.54
C HIS A 146 18.58 24.02 0.61
N GLY A 147 19.41 23.36 -0.20
CA GLY A 147 19.63 21.92 -0.17
C GLY A 147 20.23 21.49 1.18
N TYR A 148 19.49 20.65 1.91
CA TYR A 148 20.04 19.94 3.06
C TYR A 148 20.72 18.65 2.55
N MET A 149 22.05 18.68 2.50
CA MET A 149 22.86 17.46 2.57
C MET A 149 22.79 16.91 3.99
N ALA A 150 22.21 15.74 4.16
CA ALA A 150 22.34 14.94 5.38
C ALA A 150 23.18 13.70 5.08
N SER A 151 24.50 13.88 5.15
CA SER A 151 25.48 12.80 5.16
C SER A 151 25.51 12.19 6.56
N GLY A 152 24.70 11.16 6.80
CA GLY A 152 24.72 10.35 8.01
C GLY A 152 25.58 9.10 7.83
N LEU A 153 26.85 9.20 8.21
CA LEU A 153 27.82 8.10 8.30
C LEU A 153 27.34 7.03 9.29
N PHE A 154 27.03 5.82 8.80
CA PHE A 154 26.97 4.62 9.64
C PHE A 154 28.37 4.02 9.73
N GLY A 155 29.05 4.25 10.86
CA GLY A 155 30.19 3.45 11.29
C GLY A 155 29.70 2.24 12.07
N HIS A 156 29.83 1.04 11.50
CA HIS A 156 29.79 -0.21 12.26
C HIS A 156 31.23 -0.70 12.44
N SER A 157 31.74 -0.61 13.67
CA SER A 157 32.93 -1.32 14.10
C SER A 157 32.57 -2.78 14.35
N ILE A 158 33.18 -3.68 13.59
CA ILE A 158 33.17 -5.12 13.85
C ILE A 158 34.32 -5.39 14.83
N GLY A 159 33.99 -5.81 16.04
CA GLY A 159 34.95 -6.40 16.98
C GLY A 159 35.15 -7.88 16.63
N PHE A 160 36.42 -8.26 16.47
CA PHE A 160 36.86 -9.66 16.43
C PHE A 160 37.04 -10.20 17.84
#